data_AF-A0A9P6KZR9-F1
#
_entry.id   AF-A0A9P6KZR9-F1
#
_cell.length_a   1.000
_cell.length_b   1.000
_cell.length_c   1.000
_cell.angle_alpha   90.00
_cell.angle_beta   90.00
_cell.angle_gamma   90.00
#
_symmetry.space_group_name_H-M   'P 1'
#
loop_
_entity.id
_entity.type
_entity.pdbx_description
1 polymer ?
#
loop_
_entity_poly.entity_id
_entity_poly.type
_entity_poly.pdbx_seq_one_letter_code
_entity_poly.pdbx_strand_id
1 'polypeptide(L)'
;MHKENTMQKHIVYFCLGSISTLGIFNTVQSSLLNIASLSAFLLFVFFSVSETYHHNTHRFGMFVILDMVVLISMLIFEHLALSNTILLSINFRIINVISGTAMILSVLFFLVSLYCTVLHREVTGILDRNSIWAYVRHPIYSSISLFILSSCVYGKCFGTLGYFVYKLRTTFITRIKEEENAICKEYPNYNVYKKEVNSGLIFY
;
A
#
# COMPACT_ATOMS: atom_id res chain seq x y z
N MET A 1 -9.81 10.88 29.22
CA MET A 1 -8.97 10.94 28.00
C MET A 1 -8.97 9.66 27.15
N HIS A 2 -9.25 8.45 27.67
CA HIS A 2 -9.22 7.23 26.83
C HIS A 2 -10.44 7.03 25.90
N LYS A 3 -11.63 7.52 26.27
CA LYS A 3 -12.89 7.40 25.50
C LYS A 3 -12.99 8.33 24.27
N GLU A 4 -12.26 9.43 24.27
CA GLU A 4 -12.33 10.42 23.18
C GLU A 4 -11.63 9.88 21.92
N ASN A 5 -10.59 9.06 22.13
CA ASN A 5 -9.82 8.43 21.08
C ASN A 5 -10.58 7.28 20.36
N THR A 6 -11.54 6.62 21.04
CA THR A 6 -12.35 5.56 20.42
C THR A 6 -13.39 6.11 19.47
N MET A 7 -14.03 7.24 19.80
CA MET A 7 -15.02 7.85 18.93
C MET A 7 -14.40 8.35 17.62
N GLN A 8 -13.25 9.02 17.69
CA GLN A 8 -12.52 9.50 16.51
C GLN A 8 -12.16 8.35 15.56
N LYS A 9 -11.71 7.21 16.09
CA LYS A 9 -11.42 6.01 15.30
C LYS A 9 -12.64 5.48 14.57
N HIS A 10 -13.78 5.34 15.25
CA HIS A 10 -15.01 4.87 14.60
C HIS A 10 -15.46 5.80 13.48
N ILE A 11 -15.31 7.12 13.66
CA ILE A 11 -15.60 8.10 12.61
C ILE A 11 -14.67 7.87 11.40
N VAL A 12 -13.37 7.68 11.62
CA VAL A 12 -12.41 7.42 10.53
C VAL A 12 -12.77 6.12 9.79
N TYR A 13 -13.04 5.02 10.49
CA TYR A 13 -13.45 3.75 9.87
C TYR A 13 -14.75 3.89 9.08
N PHE A 14 -15.73 4.60 9.64
CA PHE A 14 -17.00 4.87 8.96
C PHE A 14 -16.79 5.69 7.69
N CYS A 15 -15.96 6.74 7.74
CA CYS A 15 -15.64 7.55 6.57
C CYS A 15 -14.92 6.75 5.48
N LEU A 16 -13.90 5.96 5.85
CA LEU A 16 -13.16 5.12 4.89
C LEU A 16 -14.06 4.05 4.26
N GLY A 17 -14.91 3.39 5.06
CA GLY A 17 -15.90 2.45 4.57
C GLY A 17 -16.89 3.10 3.61
N SER A 18 -17.42 4.28 3.97
CA SER A 18 -18.37 5.02 3.14
C SER A 18 -17.76 5.44 1.78
N ILE A 19 -16.52 5.94 1.78
CA ILE A 19 -15.81 6.32 0.54
C ILE A 19 -15.58 5.06 -0.32
N SER A 20 -15.15 3.95 0.28
CA SER A 20 -14.97 2.69 -0.43
C SER A 20 -16.28 2.20 -1.06
N THR A 21 -17.39 2.29 -0.33
CA THR A 21 -18.72 1.86 -0.81
C THR A 21 -19.24 2.77 -1.92
N LEU A 22 -18.96 4.07 -1.86
CA LEU A 22 -19.38 5.03 -2.89
C LEU A 22 -18.83 4.66 -4.28
N GLY A 23 -17.58 4.20 -4.38
CA GLY A 23 -17.01 3.76 -5.65
C GLY A 23 -17.67 2.51 -6.24
N ILE A 24 -18.26 1.65 -5.41
CA ILE A 24 -18.94 0.43 -5.87
C ILE A 24 -20.31 0.78 -6.46
N PHE A 25 -21.05 1.69 -5.82
CA PHE A 25 -22.42 2.03 -6.22
C PHE A 25 -22.50 3.13 -7.27
N ASN A 26 -21.44 3.88 -7.51
CA ASN A 26 -21.47 4.90 -8.54
C ASN A 26 -21.40 4.28 -9.93
N THR A 27 -22.42 4.55 -10.75
CA THR A 27 -22.52 4.07 -12.13
C THR A 27 -21.62 4.86 -13.10
N VAL A 28 -21.15 6.05 -12.70
CA VAL A 28 -20.25 6.87 -13.51
C VAL A 28 -18.81 6.42 -13.31
N GLN A 29 -18.16 5.98 -14.39
CA GLN A 29 -16.75 5.62 -14.40
C GLN A 29 -15.85 6.87 -14.24
N SER A 30 -15.69 7.33 -13.01
CA SER A 30 -14.70 8.36 -12.65
C SER A 30 -13.42 7.68 -12.16
N SER A 31 -12.30 7.96 -12.82
CA SER A 31 -10.99 7.42 -12.41
C SER A 31 -10.60 7.89 -11.00
N LEU A 32 -10.90 9.15 -10.67
CA LEU A 32 -10.69 9.69 -9.32
C LEU A 32 -11.45 8.89 -8.27
N LEU A 33 -12.72 8.57 -8.54
CA LEU A 33 -13.55 7.85 -7.57
C LEU A 33 -13.03 6.42 -7.36
N ASN A 34 -12.61 5.74 -8.42
CA ASN A 34 -12.02 4.41 -8.33
C ASN A 34 -10.73 4.43 -7.48
N ILE A 35 -9.86 5.42 -7.70
CA ILE A 35 -8.62 5.57 -6.92
C ILE A 35 -8.95 5.89 -5.46
N ALA A 36 -9.84 6.85 -5.21
CA ALA A 36 -10.23 7.24 -3.85
C ALA A 36 -10.87 6.07 -3.08
N SER A 37 -11.73 5.29 -3.75
CA SER A 37 -12.44 4.16 -3.14
C SER A 37 -11.50 3.02 -2.78
N LEU A 38 -10.59 2.62 -3.68
CA LEU A 38 -9.60 1.58 -3.40
C LEU A 38 -8.54 2.05 -2.40
N SER A 39 -8.15 3.32 -2.43
CA SER A 39 -7.27 3.92 -1.42
C SER A 39 -7.91 3.90 -0.04
N ALA A 40 -9.19 4.26 0.05
CA ALA A 40 -9.95 4.22 1.29
C ALA A 40 -10.09 2.78 1.82
N PHE A 41 -10.35 1.81 0.93
CA PHE A 41 -10.38 0.40 1.28
C PHE A 41 -9.03 -0.10 1.83
N LEU A 42 -7.91 0.22 1.16
CA LEU A 42 -6.58 -0.16 1.62
C LEU A 42 -6.26 0.43 2.99
N LEU A 43 -6.55 1.72 3.20
CA LEU A 43 -6.36 2.38 4.49
C LEU A 43 -7.24 1.75 5.57
N PHE A 44 -8.50 1.45 5.25
CA PHE A 44 -9.43 0.79 6.17
C PHE A 44 -8.89 -0.56 6.66
N VAL A 45 -8.45 -1.41 5.73
CA VAL A 45 -7.87 -2.72 6.05
C VAL A 45 -6.57 -2.55 6.85
N PHE A 46 -5.69 -1.66 6.41
CA PHE A 46 -4.41 -1.42 7.08
C PHE A 46 -4.61 -0.97 8.54
N PHE A 47 -5.50 0.01 8.77
CA PHE A 47 -5.81 0.48 10.12
C PHE A 47 -6.41 -0.62 10.99
N SER A 48 -7.36 -1.38 10.45
CA SER A 48 -8.02 -2.48 11.18
C SER A 48 -7.03 -3.55 11.63
N VAL A 49 -6.09 -3.92 10.75
CA VAL A 49 -5.04 -4.90 11.09
C VAL A 49 -4.02 -4.28 12.05
N SER A 50 -3.59 -3.03 11.84
CA SER A 50 -2.62 -2.37 12.71
C SER A 50 -3.10 -2.30 14.17
N GLU A 51 -4.39 -2.03 14.38
CA GLU A 51 -5.03 -1.99 15.70
C GLU A 51 -5.10 -3.37 16.36
N THR A 52 -5.46 -4.40 15.59
CA THR A 52 -5.57 -5.78 16.11
C THR A 52 -4.20 -6.33 16.56
N TYR A 53 -3.11 -5.91 15.91
CA TYR A 53 -1.76 -6.46 16.14
C TYR A 53 -0.80 -5.50 16.86
N HIS A 54 -1.33 -4.57 17.68
CA HIS A 54 -0.60 -3.50 18.39
C HIS A 54 0.72 -3.93 19.08
N HIS A 55 0.82 -5.19 19.52
CA HIS A 55 2.00 -5.71 20.23
C HIS A 55 3.16 -6.16 19.31
N ASN A 56 2.91 -6.41 18.02
CA ASN A 56 3.87 -6.90 17.03
C ASN A 56 4.08 -5.94 15.84
N THR A 57 3.29 -4.85 15.78
CA THR A 57 3.29 -3.84 14.71
C THR A 57 4.33 -2.74 14.88
N HIS A 58 5.03 -2.65 16.02
CA HIS A 58 6.18 -1.76 16.15
C HIS A 58 7.27 -2.01 15.09
N ARG A 59 7.28 -3.20 14.47
CA ARG A 59 8.17 -3.52 13.32
C ARG A 59 7.53 -3.29 11.95
N PHE A 60 6.20 -3.39 11.82
CA PHE A 60 5.49 -3.01 10.59
C PHE A 60 5.26 -1.51 10.60
N GLY A 61 6.32 -0.78 10.25
CA GLY A 61 6.50 0.63 10.53
C GLY A 61 5.25 1.50 10.49
N MET A 62 5.06 2.25 11.58
CA MET A 62 4.33 3.53 11.64
C MET A 62 4.63 4.44 10.41
N PHE A 63 5.79 4.21 9.80
CA PHE A 63 6.28 4.69 8.51
C PHE A 63 5.32 4.54 7.32
N VAL A 64 4.51 3.49 7.23
CA VAL A 64 3.68 3.27 6.02
C VAL A 64 2.50 4.24 5.96
N ILE A 65 1.84 4.51 7.08
CA ILE A 65 0.53 5.17 7.06
C ILE A 65 0.65 6.63 6.64
N LEU A 66 1.56 7.39 7.27
CA LEU A 66 1.67 8.82 6.97
C LEU A 66 2.13 9.04 5.53
N ASP A 67 3.15 8.30 5.07
CA ASP A 67 3.62 8.39 3.70
C ASP A 67 2.54 7.93 2.70
N MET A 68 1.74 6.89 3.01
CA MET A 68 0.56 6.50 2.21
C MET A 68 -0.47 7.62 2.12
N VAL A 69 -0.86 8.21 3.25
CA VAL A 69 -1.86 9.28 3.30
C VAL A 69 -1.38 10.49 2.51
N VAL A 70 -0.10 10.87 2.65
CA VAL A 70 0.52 11.96 1.87
C VAL A 70 0.51 11.64 0.38
N LEU A 71 0.93 10.44 -0.02
CA LEU A 71 0.96 10.04 -1.43
C LEU A 71 -0.43 9.98 -2.06
N ILE A 72 -1.41 9.41 -1.36
CA ILE A 72 -2.82 9.37 -1.81
C ILE A 72 -3.38 10.79 -1.92
N SER A 73 -3.07 11.66 -0.95
CA SER A 73 -3.53 13.05 -0.95
C SER A 73 -2.91 13.84 -2.11
N MET A 74 -1.61 13.67 -2.36
CA MET A 74 -0.92 14.26 -3.52
C MET A 74 -1.52 13.77 -4.83
N LEU A 75 -1.81 12.48 -4.95
CA LEU A 75 -2.44 11.90 -6.13
C LEU A 75 -3.82 12.51 -6.38
N ILE A 76 -4.68 12.57 -5.35
CA ILE A 76 -6.02 13.17 -5.46
C ILE A 76 -5.90 14.64 -5.88
N PHE A 77 -4.99 15.40 -5.26
CA PHE A 77 -4.80 16.81 -5.56
C PHE A 77 -4.29 17.03 -6.99
N GLU A 78 -3.29 16.27 -7.43
CA GLU A 78 -2.78 16.35 -8.81
C GLU A 78 -3.88 15.98 -9.81
N HIS A 79 -4.66 14.93 -9.55
CA HIS A 79 -5.75 14.53 -10.43
C HIS A 79 -6.81 15.64 -10.56
N LEU A 80 -7.19 16.27 -9.44
CA LEU A 80 -8.11 17.41 -9.43
C LEU A 80 -7.52 18.61 -10.20
N ALA A 81 -6.24 18.93 -10.00
CA ALA A 81 -5.56 20.00 -10.73
C ALA A 81 -5.49 19.73 -12.24
N LEU A 82 -5.29 18.48 -12.64
CA LEU A 82 -5.23 18.06 -14.04
C LEU A 82 -6.60 17.86 -14.70
N SER A 83 -7.70 17.86 -13.93
CA SER A 83 -9.05 17.53 -14.43
C SER A 83 -9.51 18.42 -15.60
N ASN A 84 -9.02 19.66 -15.67
CA ASN A 84 -9.33 20.62 -16.73
C ASN A 84 -8.27 20.69 -17.84
N THR A 85 -7.31 19.75 -17.88
CA THR A 85 -6.20 19.75 -18.85
C THR A 85 -6.42 18.74 -19.98
N ILE A 86 -5.85 19.04 -21.15
CA ILE A 86 -5.90 18.17 -22.35
C ILE A 86 -5.39 16.74 -22.05
N LEU A 87 -4.42 16.62 -21.13
CA LEU A 87 -3.85 15.33 -20.73
C LEU A 87 -4.92 14.36 -20.19
N LEU A 88 -5.88 14.87 -19.41
CA LEU A 88 -6.98 14.06 -18.91
C LEU A 88 -8.01 13.73 -20.01
N SER A 89 -8.18 14.63 -21.00
CA SER A 89 -9.04 14.43 -22.16
C SER A 89 -8.56 13.34 -23.11
N ILE A 90 -7.24 13.06 -23.19
CA ILE A 90 -6.70 12.00 -24.05
C ILE A 90 -7.01 10.63 -23.43
N ASN A 91 -7.97 9.88 -24.00
CA ASN A 91 -8.37 8.59 -23.46
C ASN A 91 -7.48 7.43 -23.94
N PHE A 92 -6.45 7.10 -23.16
CA PHE A 92 -5.65 5.89 -23.37
C PHE A 92 -6.35 4.64 -22.82
N ARG A 93 -7.38 4.16 -23.53
CA ARG A 93 -8.22 3.04 -23.07
C ARG A 93 -7.42 1.81 -22.63
N ILE A 94 -6.43 1.39 -23.42
CA ILE A 94 -5.61 0.20 -23.10
C ILE A 94 -4.80 0.42 -21.82
N ILE A 95 -4.15 1.58 -21.68
CA ILE A 95 -3.37 1.93 -20.49
C ILE A 95 -4.28 1.97 -19.24
N ASN A 96 -5.47 2.53 -19.36
CA ASN A 96 -6.45 2.59 -18.26
C ASN A 96 -6.92 1.19 -17.84
N VAL A 97 -7.16 0.29 -18.79
CA VAL A 97 -7.54 -1.11 -18.46
C VAL A 97 -6.40 -1.84 -17.76
N ILE A 98 -5.17 -1.73 -18.27
CA ILE A 98 -3.99 -2.38 -17.68
C ILE A 98 -3.73 -1.84 -16.28
N SER A 99 -3.68 -0.51 -16.12
CA SER A 99 -3.41 0.13 -14.82
C SER A 99 -4.53 -0.09 -13.82
N GLY A 100 -5.80 -0.04 -14.24
CA GLY A 100 -6.93 -0.37 -13.37
C GLY A 100 -6.91 -1.83 -12.90
N THR A 101 -6.57 -2.76 -13.80
CA THR A 101 -6.41 -4.18 -13.45
C THR A 101 -5.24 -4.39 -12.48
N ALA A 102 -4.10 -3.75 -12.74
CA ALA A 102 -2.94 -3.80 -11.85
C ALA A 102 -3.26 -3.24 -10.46
N MET A 103 -4.06 -2.17 -10.39
CA MET A 103 -4.53 -1.58 -9.13
C MET A 103 -5.38 -2.59 -8.34
N ILE A 104 -6.33 -3.29 -8.98
CA ILE A 104 -7.12 -4.33 -8.32
C ILE A 104 -6.24 -5.50 -7.85
N LEU A 105 -5.35 -6.00 -8.72
CA LEU A 105 -4.43 -7.08 -8.37
C LEU A 105 -3.51 -6.71 -7.20
N SER A 106 -3.08 -5.45 -7.11
CA SER A 106 -2.26 -4.98 -6.00
C SER A 106 -3.01 -4.99 -4.66
N VAL A 107 -4.31 -4.66 -4.66
CA VAL A 107 -5.16 -4.78 -3.47
C VAL A 107 -5.33 -6.25 -3.06
N LEU A 108 -5.59 -7.15 -4.02
CA LEU A 108 -5.68 -8.58 -3.74
C LEU A 108 -4.36 -9.13 -3.18
N PHE A 109 -3.23 -8.75 -3.78
CA PHE A 109 -1.90 -9.14 -3.31
C PHE A 109 -1.62 -8.62 -1.90
N PHE A 110 -2.06 -7.39 -1.57
CA PHE A 110 -1.98 -6.84 -0.22
C PHE A 110 -2.80 -7.65 0.78
N LEU A 111 -4.05 -8.01 0.45
CA LEU A 111 -4.91 -8.81 1.31
C LEU A 111 -4.33 -10.21 1.59
N VAL A 112 -3.82 -10.88 0.55
CA VAL A 112 -3.14 -12.19 0.71
C VAL A 112 -1.89 -12.04 1.57
N SER A 113 -1.11 -10.98 1.37
CA SER A 113 0.08 -10.70 2.17
C SER A 113 -0.25 -10.52 3.65
N LEU A 114 -1.30 -9.77 3.95
CA LEU A 114 -1.79 -9.59 5.32
C LEU A 114 -2.30 -10.90 5.92
N TYR A 115 -3.12 -11.65 5.18
CA TYR A 115 -3.64 -12.94 5.63
C TYR A 115 -2.50 -13.91 6.00
N CYS A 116 -1.49 -14.07 5.13
CA CYS A 116 -0.34 -14.92 5.42
C CYS A 116 0.45 -14.39 6.64
N THR A 117 0.64 -13.07 6.75
CA THR A 117 1.36 -12.46 7.86
C THR A 117 0.66 -12.71 9.20
N VAL A 118 -0.66 -12.52 9.23
CA VAL A 118 -1.49 -12.76 10.41
C VAL A 118 -1.44 -14.23 10.82
N LEU A 119 -1.66 -15.14 9.86
CA LEU A 119 -1.81 -16.56 10.16
C LEU A 119 -0.49 -17.26 10.52
N HIS A 120 0.64 -16.85 9.92
CA HIS A 120 1.91 -17.58 10.04
C HIS A 120 2.91 -16.95 11.02
N ARG A 121 2.76 -15.67 11.38
CA ARG A 121 3.70 -15.02 12.33
C ARG A 121 3.46 -15.45 13.78
N GLU A 122 2.24 -15.88 14.13
CA GLU A 122 1.90 -16.35 15.48
C GLU A 122 2.49 -17.73 15.83
N VAL A 123 2.87 -18.53 14.84
CA VAL A 123 3.16 -19.96 15.08
C VAL A 123 4.65 -20.26 15.24
N THR A 124 5.56 -19.52 14.59
CA THR A 124 6.95 -20.01 14.43
C THR A 124 8.05 -19.03 14.82
N GLY A 125 7.78 -17.73 14.96
CA GLY A 125 8.84 -16.71 15.16
C GLY A 125 9.92 -16.69 14.06
N ILE A 126 9.71 -17.46 12.98
CA ILE A 126 10.62 -17.69 11.86
C ILE A 126 9.81 -17.39 10.59
N LEU A 127 10.41 -16.71 9.61
CA LEU A 127 9.79 -16.50 8.31
C LEU A 127 9.31 -17.83 7.72
N ASP A 128 7.99 -17.99 7.61
CA ASP A 128 7.41 -19.12 6.93
C ASP A 128 7.74 -19.05 5.44
N ARG A 129 8.59 -19.98 4.99
CA ARG A 129 9.03 -20.12 3.60
C ARG A 129 8.03 -20.88 2.72
N ASN A 130 6.86 -21.26 3.24
CA ASN A 130 5.84 -21.97 2.47
C ASN A 130 4.70 -21.06 1.98
N SER A 131 4.73 -19.78 2.31
CA SER A 131 3.73 -18.79 1.92
C SER A 131 4.30 -17.77 0.92
N ILE A 132 3.61 -16.63 0.75
CA ILE A 132 4.00 -15.53 -0.14
C ILE A 132 5.44 -15.03 0.11
N TRP A 133 5.92 -15.20 1.34
CA TRP A 133 7.28 -14.89 1.75
C TRP A 133 8.35 -15.80 1.12
N ALA A 134 7.99 -16.93 0.51
CA ALA A 134 8.92 -17.73 -0.29
C ALA A 134 9.41 -16.99 -1.54
N TYR A 135 8.58 -16.10 -2.08
CA TYR A 135 8.80 -15.47 -3.38
C TYR A 135 9.24 -14.01 -3.25
N VAL A 136 8.74 -13.31 -2.24
CA VAL A 136 8.99 -11.88 -2.03
C VAL A 136 9.24 -11.61 -0.55
N ARG A 137 10.34 -10.92 -0.23
CA ARG A 137 10.71 -10.59 1.17
C ARG A 137 9.88 -9.48 1.77
N HIS A 138 9.29 -8.61 0.97
CA HIS A 138 8.47 -7.50 1.44
C HIS A 138 7.14 -7.43 0.68
N PRO A 139 6.27 -8.44 0.82
CA PRO A 139 5.09 -8.57 -0.04
C PRO A 139 4.11 -7.41 0.18
N ILE A 140 3.96 -6.92 1.42
CA ILE A 140 3.15 -5.74 1.76
C ILE A 140 3.71 -4.45 1.13
N TYR A 141 5.02 -4.18 1.25
CA TYR A 141 5.61 -2.97 0.64
C TYR A 141 5.54 -3.04 -0.90
N SER A 142 5.67 -4.24 -1.46
CA SER A 142 5.58 -4.48 -2.90
C SER A 142 4.16 -4.26 -3.42
N SER A 143 3.13 -4.79 -2.73
CA SER A 143 1.73 -4.59 -3.10
C SER A 143 1.33 -3.11 -3.05
N ILE A 144 1.77 -2.41 -2.01
CA ILE A 144 1.55 -0.99 -1.83
C ILE A 144 2.24 -0.17 -2.93
N SER A 145 3.50 -0.49 -3.25
CA SER A 145 4.23 0.20 -4.31
C SER A 145 3.55 0.01 -5.66
N LEU A 146 3.10 -1.22 -5.97
CA LEU A 146 2.35 -1.52 -7.17
C LEU A 146 1.01 -0.77 -7.23
N PHE A 147 0.32 -0.64 -6.09
CA PHE A 147 -0.92 0.14 -5.99
C PHE A 147 -0.69 1.62 -6.32
N ILE A 148 0.34 2.25 -5.73
CA ILE A 148 0.64 3.67 -6.00
C ILE A 148 1.04 3.89 -7.46
N LEU A 149 1.92 3.03 -8.00
CA LEU A 149 2.34 3.09 -9.41
C LEU A 149 1.15 2.98 -10.36
N SER A 150 0.31 1.96 -10.16
CA SER A 150 -0.88 1.72 -10.99
C SER A 150 -1.90 2.85 -10.86
N SER A 151 -2.14 3.37 -9.64
CA SER A 151 -3.02 4.51 -9.40
C SER A 151 -2.54 5.78 -10.09
N CYS A 152 -1.22 6.06 -10.05
CA CYS A 152 -0.65 7.22 -10.74
C CYS A 152 -0.82 7.11 -12.26
N VAL A 153 -0.58 5.94 -12.85
CA VAL A 153 -0.77 5.72 -14.29
C VAL A 153 -2.25 5.80 -14.67
N TYR A 154 -3.13 5.18 -13.88
CA TYR A 154 -4.57 5.19 -14.10
C TYR A 154 -5.17 6.60 -13.99
N GLY A 155 -4.71 7.38 -13.01
CA GLY A 155 -5.08 8.77 -12.79
C GLY A 155 -4.29 9.79 -13.64
N LYS A 156 -3.32 9.34 -14.45
CA LYS A 156 -2.37 10.17 -15.23
C LYS A 156 -1.61 11.21 -14.40
N CYS A 157 -1.38 10.90 -13.12
CA CYS A 157 -0.70 11.75 -12.14
C CYS A 157 0.82 11.49 -12.17
N PHE A 158 1.46 11.91 -13.26
CA PHE A 158 2.89 11.62 -13.49
C PHE A 158 3.83 12.43 -12.57
N GLY A 159 3.40 13.57 -12.05
CA GLY A 159 4.15 14.33 -11.06
C GLY A 159 4.28 13.56 -9.75
N THR A 160 3.17 13.03 -9.25
CA THR A 160 3.12 12.16 -8.07
C THR A 160 3.89 10.88 -8.31
N LEU A 161 3.83 10.31 -9.52
CA LEU A 161 4.66 9.16 -9.89
C LEU A 161 6.15 9.47 -9.75
N GLY A 162 6.61 10.60 -10.28
CA GLY A 162 8.01 11.04 -10.18
C GLY A 162 8.44 11.24 -8.73
N TYR A 163 7.59 11.89 -7.93
CA TYR A 163 7.82 12.07 -6.49
C TYR A 163 7.87 10.73 -5.74
N PHE A 164 6.97 9.79 -6.05
CA PHE A 164 6.97 8.45 -5.47
C PHE A 164 8.26 7.69 -5.78
N VAL A 165 8.71 7.68 -7.04
CA VAL A 165 9.98 7.02 -7.43
C VAL A 165 11.17 7.65 -6.71
N TYR A 166 11.19 8.98 -6.57
CA TYR A 166 12.22 9.69 -5.80
C TYR A 166 12.21 9.27 -4.32
N LYS A 167 11.05 9.22 -3.67
CA LYS A 167 10.89 8.80 -2.27
C LYS A 167 11.23 7.33 -2.06
N LEU A 168 10.84 6.47 -3.02
CA LEU A 168 11.17 5.05 -3.01
C LEU A 168 12.69 4.87 -2.96
N ARG A 169 13.42 5.56 -3.85
CA ARG A 169 14.88 5.46 -3.95
C ARG A 169 15.63 6.03 -2.75
N THR A 170 15.21 7.20 -2.26
CA THR A 170 15.97 7.94 -1.23
C THR A 170 15.60 7.54 0.19
N THR A 171 14.31 7.30 0.44
CA THR A 171 13.78 7.13 1.80
C THR A 171 13.39 5.68 2.06
N PHE A 172 12.60 5.07 1.17
CA PHE A 172 11.98 3.77 1.46
C PHE A 172 13.00 2.64 1.44
N ILE A 173 13.85 2.58 0.40
CA ILE A 173 14.89 1.55 0.30
C ILE A 173 15.86 1.61 1.49
N THR A 174 16.25 2.82 1.92
CA THR A 174 17.14 3.01 3.07
C THR A 174 16.52 2.44 4.34
N ARG A 175 15.25 2.78 4.61
CA ARG A 175 14.53 2.29 5.81
C ARG A 175 14.31 0.78 5.78
N ILE A 176 14.05 0.20 4.61
CA ILE A 176 13.91 -1.26 4.47
C ILE A 176 15.25 -1.97 4.67
N LYS A 177 16.36 -1.37 4.23
CA LYS A 177 17.71 -1.87 4.53
C LYS A 177 17.99 -1.81 6.04
N GLU A 178 17.57 -0.75 6.72
CA GLU A 178 17.67 -0.65 8.19
C GLU A 178 16.80 -1.70 8.91
N GLU A 179 15.56 -1.91 8.47
CA GLU A 179 14.65 -2.93 8.99
C GLU A 179 15.24 -4.33 8.81
N GLU A 180 15.68 -4.67 7.60
CA GLU A 180 16.34 -5.96 7.33
C GLU A 180 17.61 -6.13 8.16
N ASN A 181 18.42 -5.07 8.35
CA ASN A 181 19.61 -5.15 9.18
C ASN A 181 19.27 -5.41 10.66
N ALA A 182 18.16 -4.84 11.16
CA ALA A 182 17.67 -5.14 12.50
C ALA A 182 17.20 -6.61 12.61
N ILE A 183 16.48 -7.11 11.59
CA ILE A 183 16.06 -8.51 11.52
C ILE A 183 17.26 -9.45 11.45
N CYS A 184 18.31 -9.13 10.68
CA CYS A 184 19.53 -9.94 10.60
C CYS A 184 20.27 -10.05 11.94
N LYS A 185 20.21 -9.02 12.79
CA LYS A 185 20.83 -9.04 14.12
C LYS A 185 20.13 -10.01 15.07
N GLU A 186 18.82 -10.18 14.90
CA GLU A 186 17.99 -11.03 15.76
C GLU A 186 17.88 -12.46 15.20
N TYR A 187 17.87 -12.60 13.87
CA TYR A 187 17.71 -13.86 13.16
C TYR A 187 18.85 -14.06 12.14
N PRO A 188 19.97 -14.70 12.53
CA PRO A 188 21.13 -14.88 11.65
C PRO A 188 20.80 -15.58 10.32
N ASN A 189 19.83 -16.49 10.33
CA ASN A 189 19.35 -17.23 9.15
C ASN A 189 18.67 -16.32 8.11
N TYR A 190 18.26 -15.10 8.49
CA TYR A 190 17.68 -14.14 7.55
C TYR A 190 18.67 -13.71 6.46
N ASN A 191 19.99 -13.72 6.73
CA ASN A 191 20.99 -13.43 5.71
C ASN A 191 20.99 -14.44 4.56
N VAL A 192 20.69 -15.72 4.84
CA VAL A 192 20.55 -16.76 3.81
C VAL A 192 19.28 -16.50 3.00
N TYR A 193 18.16 -16.27 3.68
CA TYR A 193 16.88 -15.91 3.05
C TYR A 193 16.98 -14.67 2.15
N LYS A 194 17.70 -13.63 2.60
CA LYS A 194 17.95 -12.39 1.85
C LYS A 194 18.67 -12.62 0.52
N LYS A 195 19.53 -13.63 0.45
CA LYS A 195 20.25 -14.00 -0.78
C LYS A 195 19.40 -14.83 -1.73
N GLU A 196 18.45 -15.60 -1.20
CA GLU A 196 17.62 -16.55 -1.96
C GLU A 196 16.36 -15.92 -2.54
N VAL A 197 15.76 -14.95 -1.83
CA VAL A 197 14.43 -14.41 -2.14
C VAL A 197 14.53 -12.94 -2.52
N ASN A 198 13.82 -12.49 -3.55
CA ASN A 198 13.83 -11.09 -4.00
C ASN A 198 13.09 -10.17 -3.02
N SER A 199 13.54 -8.92 -2.84
CA SER A 199 12.83 -7.94 -2.00
C SER A 199 11.41 -7.65 -2.48
N GLY A 200 11.17 -7.74 -3.80
CA GLY A 200 9.92 -7.36 -4.47
C GLY A 200 9.78 -5.87 -4.77
N LEU A 201 10.78 -5.06 -4.42
CA LEU A 201 10.77 -3.62 -4.64
C LEU A 201 11.58 -3.26 -5.88
N ILE A 202 11.03 -2.34 -6.66
CA ILE A 202 11.72 -1.79 -7.83
C ILE A 202 12.92 -0.95 -7.34
N PHE A 203 14.12 -1.24 -7.86
CA PHE A 203 15.40 -0.57 -7.55
C PHE A 203 16.09 -0.92 -6.21
N TYR A 204 15.70 -2.00 -5.54
CA TYR A 204 16.25 -2.42 -4.24
C TYR A 204 17.74 -2.83 -4.26
#